data_AF-A0A840F9F8-F1
#
_entry.id   AF-A0A840F9F8-F1
#
_cell.length_a   1.000
_cell.length_b   1.000
_cell.length_c   1.000
_cell.angle_alpha   90.00
_cell.angle_beta   90.00
_cell.angle_gamma   90.00
#
_symmetry.space_group_name_H-M   'P 1'
#
loop_
_entity.id
_entity.type
_entity.pdbx_description
1 polymer ?
#
loop_
_entity_poly.entity_id
_entity_poly.type
_entity_poly.pdbx_seq_one_letter_code
_entity_poly.pdbx_strand_id
1 'polypeptide(L)' 'MTDPFTSSRDAARAILAHPAPNLTRRSGQFVGGLAYDRDDEPLTEKQLRWLVDLLKKHDLPALADGGPHE' A
#
# COMPACT_ATOMS: atom_id res chain seq x y z
N MET A 1 14.00 -3.62 13.72
CA MET A 1 13.85 -3.56 12.25
C MET A 1 12.43 -4.01 11.98
N THR A 2 11.58 -3.17 11.41
CA THR A 2 10.21 -3.58 11.10
C THR A 2 10.23 -4.37 9.80
N ASP A 3 9.71 -5.58 9.81
CA ASP A 3 9.70 -6.46 8.66
C ASP A 3 8.92 -5.85 7.49
N PRO A 4 9.40 -5.99 6.25
CA PRO A 4 8.72 -5.45 5.08
C PRO A 4 7.40 -6.17 4.82
N PHE A 5 6.46 -5.48 4.18
CA PHE A 5 5.20 -6.09 3.76
C PHE A 5 5.42 -7.00 2.55
N THR A 6 4.97 -8.25 2.65
CA THR A 6 5.01 -9.23 1.56
C THR A 6 3.81 -9.15 0.63
N SER A 7 2.77 -8.38 1.01
CA SER A 7 1.57 -8.17 0.20
C SER A 7 1.15 -6.70 0.18
N SER A 8 0.78 -6.23 -1.01
CA SER A 8 0.19 -4.91 -1.21
C SER A 8 -1.10 -4.71 -0.41
N ARG A 9 -1.86 -5.79 -0.17
CA ARG A 9 -3.09 -5.77 0.63
C ARG A 9 -2.80 -5.49 2.10
N ASP A 10 -1.78 -6.13 2.67
CA ASP A 10 -1.39 -5.91 4.07
C ASP A 10 -0.79 -4.53 4.28
N ALA A 11 0.02 -4.05 3.32
CA ALA A 11 0.50 -2.67 3.30
C ALA A 11 -0.67 -1.67 3.29
N ALA A 12 -1.68 -1.91 2.46
CA ALA A 12 -2.86 -1.04 2.38
C ALA A 12 -3.67 -1.04 3.69
N ARG A 13 -3.85 -2.21 4.31
CA ARG A 13 -4.52 -2.34 5.62
C ARG A 13 -3.75 -1.61 6.72
N ALA A 14 -2.42 -1.69 6.72
CA ALA A 14 -1.58 -0.97 7.67
C ALA A 14 -1.73 0.55 7.53
N ILE A 15 -1.82 1.07 6.30
CA ILE A 15 -2.09 2.50 6.05
C ILE A 15 -3.47 2.89 6.60
N LEU A 16 -4.51 2.09 6.38
CA LEU A 16 -5.86 2.37 6.87
C LEU A 16 -5.97 2.28 8.40
N ALA A 17 -5.20 1.38 9.03
CA ALA A 17 -5.13 1.22 10.47
C ALA A 17 -4.23 2.26 11.16
N HIS A 18 -3.49 3.08 10.39
CA HIS A 18 -2.62 4.10 10.93
C HIS A 18 -3.45 5.13 11.74
N PRO A 19 -3.03 5.54 12.95
CA PRO A 19 -3.84 6.36 13.85
C PRO A 19 -4.14 7.78 13.31
N ALA A 20 -3.35 8.26 12.36
CA ALA A 20 -3.59 9.51 11.64
C ALA A 20 -3.36 9.31 10.13
N PRO A 21 -4.30 8.66 9.42
CA PRO A 21 -4.14 8.43 7.99
C PRO A 21 -4.46 9.74 7.28
N ASN A 22 -3.44 10.60 7.07
CA ASN A 22 -3.50 11.78 6.21
C ASN A 22 -3.62 11.39 4.72
N LEU A 23 -4.75 10.77 4.40
CA LEU A 23 -5.14 10.31 3.08
C LEU A 23 -6.05 11.33 2.42
N THR A 24 -5.75 11.66 1.17
CA THR A 24 -6.72 12.35 0.32
C THR A 24 -7.85 11.40 -0.04
N ARG A 25 -9.01 11.91 -0.49
CA ARG A 25 -10.12 11.07 -0.98
C ARG A 25 -9.66 10.02 -2.00
N ARG A 26 -8.77 10.42 -2.92
CA ARG A 26 -8.21 9.53 -3.96
C ARG A 26 -7.34 8.43 -3.35
N SER A 27 -6.45 8.80 -2.43
CA SER A 27 -5.61 7.84 -1.71
C SER A 27 -6.45 6.87 -0.89
N GLY A 28 -7.45 7.37 -0.15
CA GLY A 28 -8.35 6.53 0.64
C GLY A 28 -9.14 5.54 -0.21
N GLN A 29 -9.63 5.94 -1.39
CA GLN A 29 -10.29 5.03 -2.34
C GLN A 29 -9.35 3.96 -2.88
N PHE A 30 -8.12 4.34 -3.24
CA PHE A 30 -7.12 3.38 -3.74
C PHE A 30 -6.72 2.36 -2.68
N VAL A 31 -6.34 2.83 -1.50
CA VAL A 31 -5.89 1.97 -0.39
C VAL A 31 -7.06 1.13 0.14
N GLY A 32 -8.26 1.72 0.21
CA GLY A 32 -9.51 1.04 0.57
C GLY A 32 -9.85 -0.07 -0.42
N GLY A 33 -9.77 0.21 -1.73
CA GLY A 33 -9.92 -0.81 -2.76
C GLY A 33 -8.91 -1.94 -2.56
N LEU A 34 -7.63 -1.61 -2.54
CA LEU A 34 -6.53 -2.58 -2.42
C LEU A 34 -6.60 -3.45 -1.15
N ALA A 35 -7.08 -2.91 -0.02
CA ALA A 35 -7.19 -3.64 1.25
C ALA A 35 -8.25 -4.76 1.23
N TYR A 36 -9.24 -4.66 0.35
CA TYR A 36 -10.39 -5.58 0.24
C TYR A 36 -10.59 -6.18 -1.14
N ASP A 37 -9.80 -5.73 -2.12
CA ASP A 37 -9.78 -6.28 -3.47
C ASP A 37 -9.61 -7.78 -3.37
N ARG A 38 -10.46 -8.56 -4.04
CA ARG A 38 -10.46 -10.03 -3.98
C ARG A 38 -9.73 -10.64 -5.16
N ASP A 39 -9.49 -9.87 -6.19
CA ASP A 39 -8.85 -10.29 -7.42
C ASP A 39 -7.34 -10.19 -7.22
N ASP A 40 -6.61 -11.20 -7.70
CA ASP A 40 -5.14 -11.23 -7.62
C ASP A 40 -4.54 -10.38 -8.75
N GLU A 41 -5.21 -9.27 -9.11
CA GLU A 41 -4.77 -8.44 -10.21
C GLU A 41 -3.48 -7.71 -9.81
N PRO A 42 -2.38 -7.92 -10.53
CA PRO A 42 -1.12 -7.27 -10.21
C PRO A 42 -1.29 -5.76 -10.34
N LEU A 43 -0.82 -5.03 -9.35
CA LEU A 43 -0.80 -3.57 -9.42
C LEU A 43 0.10 -3.12 -10.56
N THR A 44 -0.34 -2.11 -11.31
CA THR A 44 0.52 -1.43 -12.28
C THR A 44 1.71 -0.77 -11.58
N GLU A 45 2.84 -0.61 -12.28
CA GLU A 45 4.04 0.05 -11.76
C GLU A 45 3.75 1.42 -11.11
N LYS A 46 2.83 2.18 -11.71
CA LYS A 46 2.40 3.47 -11.18
C LYS A 46 1.65 3.35 -9.85
N GLN A 47 0.77 2.37 -9.72
CA GLN A 47 0.04 2.11 -8.47
C GLN A 47 1.01 1.65 -7.37
N LEU A 48 2.04 0.90 -7.71
CA LEU A 48 3.05 0.42 -6.77
C LEU A 48 3.95 1.52 -6.26
N ARG A 49 4.50 2.33 -7.17
CA ARG A 49 5.24 3.54 -6.78
C ARG A 49 4.40 4.41 -5.86
N TRP A 50 3.11 4.55 -6.17
CA TRP A 50 2.20 5.32 -5.33
C TRP A 50 1.94 4.69 -3.95
N LEU A 51 1.81 3.37 -3.86
CA LEU A 51 1.70 2.65 -2.59
C LEU A 51 2.96 2.81 -1.74
N VAL A 52 4.14 2.70 -2.35
CA VAL A 52 5.44 2.93 -1.68
C VAL A 52 5.54 4.36 -1.14
N ASP A 53 5.13 5.36 -1.90
CA ASP A 53 5.08 6.76 -1.45
C ASP A 53 4.15 6.94 -0.24
N LEU A 54 2.98 6.28 -0.24
CA LEU A 54 2.06 6.32 0.89
C LEU A 54 2.67 5.67 2.13
N LEU A 55 3.32 4.50 2.01
CA LEU A 55 3.99 3.85 3.13
C LEU A 55 5.06 4.76 3.74
N LYS A 56 5.91 5.37 2.91
CA LYS A 56 6.92 6.34 3.36
C LYS A 56 6.31 7.53 4.08
N LYS A 57 5.20 8.07 3.57
CA LYS A 57 4.49 9.20 4.19
C LYS A 57 3.95 8.86 5.59
N HIS A 58 3.63 7.59 5.82
CA HIS A 58 3.09 7.08 7.07
C HIS A 58 4.14 6.42 7.99
N ASP A 59 5.44 6.55 7.67
CA ASP A 59 6.54 5.90 8.40
C ASP A 59 6.35 4.37 8.56
N LEU A 60 5.69 3.76 7.57
CA LEU A 60 5.40 2.34 7.56
C LEU A 60 6.49 1.55 6.82
N PRO A 61 6.63 0.24 7.11
CA PRO A 61 7.57 -0.64 6.41
C PRO A 61 7.39 -0.59 4.90
N ALA A 62 8.49 -0.77 4.16
CA ALA A 62 8.44 -0.89 2.72
C ALA A 62 7.82 -2.23 2.28
N LEU A 63 7.43 -2.33 1.01
CA LEU A 63 7.11 -3.61 0.38
C LEU A 63 8.41 -4.40 0.14
N ALA A 64 8.38 -5.70 0.42
CA ALA A 64 9.55 -6.59 0.34
C ALA A 64 10.15 -6.66 -1.08
N ASP A 65 9.31 -6.51 -2.11
CA ASP A 65 9.68 -6.75 -3.51
C ASP A 65 9.51 -5.52 -4.42
N GLY A 66 9.45 -4.30 -3.87
CA GLY A 66 9.36 -3.08 -4.70
C GLY A 66 8.12 -2.95 -5.61
N GLY A 67 7.19 -3.91 -5.57
CA GLY A 67 6.01 -3.98 -6.43
C GLY A 67 6.28 -4.68 -7.77
N PRO A 68 5.29 -5.44 -8.33
CA PRO A 68 5.34 -6.22 -9.57
C PRO A 68 6.50 -5.90 -10.49
N HIS A 69 7.51 -6.74 -10.36
CA HIS A 69 8.41 -7.06 -11.44
C HIS A 69 7.60 -7.74 -12.55
N GLU A 70 7.32 -7.05 -13.65
CA GLU A 70 7.51 -7.50 -15.05
C GLU A 70 7.64 -6.29 -15.99
#